data_AF-A0A7S3BX51-F1
#
_entry.id   AF-A0A7S3BX51-F1
#
_cell.length_a   1.000
_cell.length_b   1.000
_cell.length_c   1.000
_cell.angle_alpha   90.00
_cell.angle_beta   90.00
_cell.angle_gamma   90.00
#
_symmetry.space_group_name_H-M   'P 1'
#
loop_
_entity.id
_entity.type
_entity.pdbx_description
1 polymer ?
#
loop_
_entity_poly.entity_id
_entity_poly.type
_entity_poly.pdbx_seq_one_letter_code
_entity_poly.pdbx_strand_id
1 'polypeptide(L)'
;GEAGAHSGGGAAGPMSPEGLLTRCRRIAADLDIVQGGCVLCRAWDFELEGFAPRTVMVCEQCEREFHVGCLRRYGRADLKALPEGDWHCSPECAAIGRTLGEQISA
;
A
#
# COMPACT_ATOMS: atom_id res chain seq x y z
N GLY A 1 15.90 13.03 -54.66
CA GLY A 1 14.53 13.15 -54.13
C GLY A 1 14.15 11.78 -53.60
N GLU A 2 13.83 11.68 -52.31
CA GLU A 2 12.46 11.71 -51.76
C GLU A 2 11.98 10.25 -51.55
N ALA A 3 11.30 9.85 -50.49
CA ALA A 3 10.65 10.57 -49.40
C ALA A 3 10.65 9.69 -48.14
N GLY A 4 10.73 10.32 -46.96
CA GLY A 4 10.50 9.66 -45.69
C GLY A 4 9.02 9.35 -45.49
N ALA A 5 8.70 8.12 -45.11
CA ALA A 5 7.38 7.73 -44.67
C ALA A 5 7.24 8.06 -43.18
N HIS A 6 6.67 9.23 -42.88
CA HIS A 6 6.15 9.54 -41.55
C HIS A 6 4.85 8.75 -41.35
N SER A 7 4.89 7.69 -40.56
CA SER A 7 3.69 7.00 -40.08
C SER A 7 2.94 7.91 -39.11
N GLY A 8 1.82 8.45 -39.59
CA GLY A 8 0.93 9.32 -38.83
C GLY A 8 0.39 8.63 -37.58
N GLY A 9 0.47 9.33 -36.45
CA GLY A 9 -0.19 8.95 -35.21
C GLY A 9 -1.71 8.97 -35.41
N GLY A 10 -2.30 7.79 -35.56
CA GLY A 10 -3.76 7.65 -35.54
C GLY A 10 -4.29 8.04 -34.17
N ALA A 11 -5.17 9.03 -34.13
CA ALA A 11 -5.95 9.32 -32.93
C ALA A 11 -6.73 8.04 -32.57
N ALA A 12 -6.40 7.45 -31.42
CA ALA A 12 -7.09 6.27 -30.93
C ALA A 12 -8.59 6.58 -30.85
N GLY A 13 -9.41 5.77 -31.53
CA GLY A 13 -10.86 5.85 -31.43
C GLY A 13 -11.33 5.72 -29.98
N PRO A 14 -12.58 6.11 -29.67
CA PRO A 14 -13.11 6.01 -28.32
C PRO A 14 -13.01 4.56 -27.82
N MET A 15 -12.47 4.41 -26.61
CA MET A 15 -12.29 3.12 -25.97
C MET A 15 -13.65 2.42 -25.75
N SER A 16 -13.71 1.10 -25.97
CA SER A 16 -14.93 0.35 -25.66
C SER A 16 -15.27 0.43 -24.16
N PRO A 17 -16.53 0.23 -23.76
CA PRO A 17 -16.91 0.19 -22.36
C PRO A 17 -16.07 -0.79 -21.52
N GLU A 18 -15.78 -1.98 -22.05
CA GLU A 18 -14.96 -3.00 -21.38
C GLU A 18 -13.49 -2.57 -21.26
N GLY A 19 -12.97 -1.94 -22.30
CA GLY A 19 -11.62 -1.37 -22.29
C GLY A 19 -11.50 -0.28 -21.24
N LEU A 20 -12.52 0.59 -21.14
CA LEU A 20 -12.58 1.66 -20.16
C LEU A 20 -12.64 1.10 -18.75
N LEU A 21 -13.50 0.11 -18.51
CA LEU A 21 -13.60 -0.58 -17.21
C LEU A 21 -12.27 -1.23 -16.81
N THR A 22 -11.59 -1.90 -17.74
CA THR A 22 -10.29 -2.51 -17.50
C THR A 22 -9.24 -1.45 -17.13
N ARG A 23 -9.22 -0.33 -17.86
CA ARG A 23 -8.33 0.79 -17.57
C ARG A 23 -8.63 1.41 -16.20
N CYS A 24 -9.90 1.62 -15.86
CA CYS A 24 -10.31 2.16 -14.57
C CYS A 24 -9.89 1.26 -13.41
N ARG A 25 -10.03 -0.07 -13.54
CA ARG A 25 -9.56 -1.01 -12.52
C ARG A 25 -8.06 -0.92 -12.29
N ARG A 26 -7.27 -0.81 -13.36
CA ARG A 26 -5.81 -0.63 -13.25
C ARG A 26 -5.47 0.66 -12.54
N ILE A 27 -6.07 1.78 -12.95
CA ILE A 27 -5.84 3.09 -12.31
C ILE A 27 -6.21 3.04 -10.83
N ALA A 28 -7.34 2.42 -10.47
CA ALA A 28 -7.73 2.26 -9.07
C ALA A 28 -6.72 1.42 -8.27
N ALA A 29 -6.22 0.32 -8.85
CA ALA A 29 -5.20 -0.51 -8.22
C ALA A 29 -3.86 0.22 -8.06
N ASP A 30 -3.47 1.03 -9.05
CA ASP A 30 -2.26 1.87 -8.98
C ASP A 30 -2.43 2.96 -7.90
N LEU A 31 -3.64 3.55 -7.81
CA LEU A 31 -3.95 4.55 -6.81
C LEU A 31 -3.94 3.97 -5.39
N ASP A 32 -4.36 2.71 -5.20
CA ASP A 32 -4.21 1.96 -3.94
C ASP A 32 -2.73 1.81 -3.50
N ILE A 33 -1.78 1.85 -4.44
CA ILE A 33 -0.33 1.83 -4.14
C ILE A 33 0.18 3.23 -3.79
N VAL A 34 -0.35 4.27 -4.44
CA VAL A 34 0.13 5.66 -4.29
C VAL A 34 -0.54 6.39 -3.12
N GLN A 35 -1.79 6.05 -2.80
CA GLN A 35 -2.64 6.83 -1.90
C GLN A 35 -2.52 6.42 -0.42
N GLY A 36 -1.76 5.36 -0.11
CA GLY A 36 -1.62 4.87 1.27
C GLY A 36 -2.95 4.38 1.86
N GLY A 37 -2.95 4.04 3.14
CA GLY A 37 -4.13 3.58 3.86
C GLY A 37 -4.02 2.14 4.38
N CYS A 38 -4.96 1.80 5.26
CA CYS A 38 -4.94 0.50 5.94
C CYS A 38 -5.10 -0.65 4.93
N VAL A 39 -4.13 -1.57 4.88
CA VAL A 39 -4.15 -2.73 3.97
C VAL A 39 -5.41 -3.60 4.13
N LEU A 40 -5.98 -3.64 5.32
CA LEU A 40 -7.10 -4.51 5.68
C LEU A 40 -8.46 -3.94 5.28
N CYS A 41 -8.68 -2.63 5.43
CA CYS A 41 -9.98 -1.98 5.16
C CYS A 41 -9.96 -1.00 3.99
N ARG A 42 -8.78 -0.69 3.44
CA ARG A 42 -8.53 0.27 2.34
C ARG A 42 -8.92 1.72 2.66
N ALA A 43 -9.12 2.04 3.93
CA ALA A 43 -9.42 3.39 4.37
C ALA A 43 -8.15 4.10 4.89
N TRP A 44 -8.10 5.40 4.64
CA TRP A 44 -6.98 6.30 4.94
C TRP A 44 -7.26 7.22 6.13
N ASP A 45 -8.38 7.00 6.82
CA ASP A 45 -8.80 7.82 7.95
C ASP A 45 -8.10 7.42 9.25
N PHE A 46 -8.01 8.34 10.20
CA PHE A 46 -7.43 8.10 11.52
C PHE A 46 -8.20 8.85 12.60
N GLU A 47 -8.07 8.41 13.86
CA GLU A 47 -8.55 9.15 15.03
C GLU A 47 -7.40 9.96 15.63
N LEU A 48 -7.62 11.25 15.88
CA LEU A 48 -6.61 12.19 16.35
C LEU A 48 -6.22 11.97 17.82
N GLU A 49 -7.16 11.50 18.65
CA GLU A 49 -6.99 11.44 20.09
C GLU A 49 -6.74 10.02 20.58
N GLY A 50 -5.62 9.85 21.31
CA GLY A 50 -5.29 8.62 22.01
C GLY A 50 -4.91 7.44 21.11
N PHE A 51 -4.73 6.28 21.75
CA PHE A 51 -4.48 5.01 21.07
C PHE A 51 -5.79 4.27 20.89
N ALA A 52 -6.38 4.40 19.70
CA ALA A 52 -7.76 4.07 19.42
C ALA A 52 -7.89 3.12 18.20
N PRO A 53 -9.08 2.58 17.90
CA PRO A 53 -9.26 1.62 16.81
C PRO A 53 -8.81 2.14 15.44
N ARG A 54 -8.88 3.45 15.20
CA ARG A 54 -8.42 4.11 13.96
C ARG A 54 -6.99 4.62 14.01
N THR A 55 -6.23 4.38 15.10
CA THR A 55 -4.79 4.66 15.11
C THR A 55 -4.10 3.81 14.03
N VAL A 56 -3.26 4.47 13.23
CA VAL A 56 -2.51 3.83 12.15
C VAL A 56 -1.16 3.37 12.70
N MET A 57 -0.88 2.07 12.55
CA MET A 57 0.42 1.45 12.75
C MET A 57 1.08 1.23 11.39
N VAL A 58 2.36 1.59 11.28
CA VAL A 58 3.15 1.40 10.07
C VAL A 58 4.15 0.28 10.33
N CYS A 59 4.24 -0.69 9.43
CA CYS A 59 5.25 -1.75 9.55
C CYS A 59 6.63 -1.20 9.21
N GLU A 60 7.60 -1.36 10.11
CA GLU A 60 8.98 -0.86 9.94
C GLU A 60 9.75 -1.51 8.77
N GLN A 61 9.18 -2.53 8.11
CA GLN A 61 9.88 -3.32 7.09
C GLN A 61 9.25 -3.24 5.72
N CYS A 62 7.93 -3.16 5.64
CA CYS A 62 7.23 -3.05 4.37
C CYS A 62 6.49 -1.72 4.20
N GLU A 63 6.57 -0.83 5.21
CA GLU A 63 5.98 0.51 5.25
C GLU A 63 4.46 0.55 5.04
N ARG A 64 3.81 -0.61 5.10
CA ARG A 64 2.36 -0.72 4.96
C ARG A 64 1.66 -0.28 6.24
N GLU A 65 0.52 0.38 6.05
CA GLU A 65 -0.30 0.94 7.12
C GLU A 65 -1.41 -0.01 7.57
N PHE A 66 -1.72 0.02 8.86
CA PHE A 66 -2.72 -0.83 9.49
C PHE A 66 -3.45 -0.10 10.60
N HIS A 67 -4.78 -0.07 10.60
CA HIS A 67 -5.52 0.35 11.77
C HIS A 67 -5.41 -0.68 12.90
N VAL A 68 -5.20 -0.23 14.13
CA VAL A 68 -5.18 -1.06 15.35
C VAL A 68 -6.46 -1.92 15.45
N GLY A 69 -7.62 -1.31 15.23
CA GLY A 69 -8.91 -2.01 15.26
C GLY A 69 -9.03 -3.07 14.17
N CYS A 70 -8.46 -2.82 12.99
CA CYS A 70 -8.43 -3.80 11.89
C CYS A 70 -7.49 -4.96 12.23
N LEU A 71 -6.29 -4.69 12.77
CA LEU A 71 -5.38 -5.75 13.21
C LEU A 71 -6.07 -6.71 14.18
N ARG A 72 -6.82 -6.17 15.15
CA ARG A 72 -7.60 -6.98 16.11
C ARG A 72 -8.70 -7.76 15.43
N ARG A 73 -9.51 -7.10 14.57
CA ARG A 73 -10.64 -7.71 13.87
C ARG A 73 -10.22 -8.88 12.97
N TYR A 74 -9.08 -8.77 12.30
CA TYR A 74 -8.54 -9.80 11.41
C TYR A 74 -7.61 -10.80 12.11
N GLY A 75 -7.48 -10.73 13.44
CA GLY A 75 -6.67 -11.66 14.22
C GLY A 75 -5.17 -11.57 13.96
N ARG A 76 -4.68 -10.41 13.51
CA ARG A 76 -3.26 -10.16 13.19
C ARG A 76 -2.47 -9.74 14.43
N ALA A 77 -3.03 -8.85 15.24
CA ALA A 77 -2.45 -8.36 16.49
C ALA A 77 -3.53 -7.66 17.34
N ASP A 78 -3.37 -7.68 18.67
CA ASP A 78 -4.24 -6.94 19.60
C ASP A 78 -3.41 -5.90 20.40
N LEU A 79 -3.03 -4.83 19.70
CA LEU A 79 -2.23 -3.75 20.28
C LEU A 79 -3.08 -2.93 21.26
N LYS A 80 -2.54 -2.67 22.46
CA LYS A 80 -3.20 -1.88 23.51
C LYS A 80 -2.58 -0.51 23.73
N ALA A 81 -1.35 -0.33 23.24
CA ALA A 81 -0.58 0.90 23.28
C ALA A 81 0.45 0.87 22.14
N LEU A 82 1.17 1.98 21.97
CA LEU A 82 2.32 2.02 21.08
C LEU A 82 3.41 1.04 21.59
N PRO A 83 4.00 0.20 20.71
CA PRO A 83 5.14 -0.63 21.09
C PRO A 83 6.36 0.21 21.47
N GLU A 84 7.18 -0.27 22.41
CA GLU A 84 8.41 0.43 22.84
C GLU A 84 9.54 0.39 21.79
N GLY A 85 9.41 -0.46 20.77
CA GLY A 85 10.37 -0.58 19.67
C GLY A 85 9.67 -0.96 18.37
N ASP A 86 10.45 -1.46 17.41
CA ASP A 86 9.97 -1.76 16.07
C ASP A 86 8.72 -2.65 16.08
N TRP A 87 7.75 -2.27 15.24
CA TRP A 87 6.57 -3.07 14.99
C TRP A 87 6.60 -3.65 13.57
N HIS A 88 6.19 -4.92 13.46
CA HIS A 88 6.14 -5.63 12.20
C HIS A 88 4.75 -6.24 12.00
N CYS A 89 4.20 -6.10 10.79
CA CYS A 89 2.86 -6.59 10.47
C CYS A 89 2.76 -8.12 10.37
N SER A 90 3.89 -8.82 10.30
CA SER A 90 3.95 -10.28 10.24
C SER A 90 5.30 -10.83 10.73
N PRO A 91 5.37 -12.12 11.09
CA PRO A 91 6.62 -12.79 11.44
C PRO A 91 7.68 -12.73 10.33
N GLU A 92 7.26 -12.75 9.06
CA GLU A 92 8.15 -12.66 7.90
C GLU A 92 8.78 -11.27 7.81
N CYS A 93 8.00 -10.20 7.98
CA CYS A 93 8.55 -8.84 8.05
C CYS A 93 9.57 -8.73 9.19
N ALA A 94 9.25 -9.27 10.37
CA ALA A 94 10.18 -9.26 11.51
C ALA A 94 11.48 -10.02 11.22
N ALA A 95 11.41 -11.15 10.51
CA ALA A 95 12.59 -11.92 10.13
C ALA A 95 13.46 -11.15 9.12
N ILE A 96 12.85 -10.57 8.09
CA ILE A 96 13.55 -9.73 7.10
C ILE A 96 14.26 -8.57 7.79
N GLY A 97 13.57 -7.85 8.69
CA GLY A 97 14.15 -6.71 9.40
C GLY A 97 15.36 -7.05 10.24
N ARG A 98 15.30 -8.17 10.99
CA ARG A 98 16.47 -8.65 11.74
C ARG A 98 17.64 -8.98 10.83
N THR A 99 17.41 -9.77 9.78
CA THR A 99 18.47 -10.19 8.84
C THR A 99 19.11 -9.00 8.13
N LEU A 100 18.33 -8.00 7.73
CA LEU A 100 18.88 -6.79 7.10
C LEU A 100 19.64 -5.92 8.12
N GLY A 101 19.11 -5.77 9.34
CA GLY A 101 19.77 -5.01 10.40
C GLY A 101 21.14 -5.58 10.78
N GLU A 102 21.28 -6.91 10.81
CA GLU A 102 22.56 -7.60 11.04
C GLU A 102 23.61 -7.29 9.95
N GLN A 103 23.18 -7.11 8.70
CA GLN A 103 24.09 -6.80 7.58
C GLN A 103 24.59 -5.36 7.58
N ILE A 104 23.84 -4.44 8.17
CA ILE A 104 24.20 -3.01 8.24
C ILE A 104 25.03 -2.71 9.50
N SER A 105 24.90 -3.54 10.53
CA SER A 105 25.62 -3.37 11.80
C SER A 105 26.98 -4.09 11.85
N ALA A 106 27.39 -4.73 10.76
CA ALA A 106 28.65 -5.46 10.60
C ALA A 106 29.71 -4.64 9.85
#